data_AF-A0A7D7VE77-F1
#
_entry.id   AF-A0A7D7VE77-F1
#
_cell.length_a   1.000
_cell.length_b   1.000
_cell.length_c   1.000
_cell.angle_alpha   90.00
_cell.angle_beta   90.00
_cell.angle_gamma   90.00
#
_symmetry.space_group_name_H-M   'P 1'
#
loop_
_entity.id
_entity.type
_entity.pdbx_description
1 polymer ?
#
loop_
_entity_poly.entity_id
_entity_poly.type
_entity_poly.pdbx_seq_one_letter_code
_entity_poly.pdbx_strand_id
1 'polypeptide(L)' 'MNTSATGNYSTALGYYAEAEGDNTVAIGAFSLASAINATALGHNASATKTESTAVGQDARATGERSTVLGQGAQATG' A
#
# COMPACT_ATOMS: atom_id res chain seq x y z
N MET A 1 13.50 -9.76 -9.14
CA MET A 1 12.22 -9.19 -8.71
C MET A 1 11.82 -9.92 -7.44
N ASN A 2 12.12 -9.38 -6.26
CA ASN A 2 11.61 -9.95 -5.00
C ASN A 2 10.28 -9.24 -4.73
N THR A 3 9.14 -9.81 -5.10
CA THR A 3 7.82 -9.22 -4.87
C THR A 3 6.95 -10.26 -4.18
N SER A 4 6.09 -9.83 -3.27
CA SER A 4 5.31 -10.71 -2.40
C SER A 4 3.84 -10.29 -2.40
N ALA A 5 2.97 -11.22 -2.78
CA ALA A 5 1.52 -11.06 -2.73
C ALA A 5 0.96 -12.24 -1.92
N THR A 6 0.85 -12.09 -0.61
CA THR A 6 0.49 -13.16 0.33
C THR A 6 -0.97 -13.13 0.75
N GLY A 7 -1.64 -11.99 0.62
CA GLY A 7 -3.08 -11.88 0.90
C GLY A 7 -3.94 -12.54 -0.18
N ASN A 8 -5.13 -12.99 0.19
CA ASN A 8 -6.10 -13.50 -0.79
C ASN A 8 -6.51 -12.39 -1.74
N TYR A 9 -6.54 -12.68 -3.05
CA TYR A 9 -6.86 -11.69 -4.09
C TYR A 9 -5.93 -10.46 -4.09
N SER A 10 -4.72 -10.57 -3.54
CA SER A 10 -3.74 -9.49 -3.52
C SER A 10 -3.00 -9.35 -4.85
N THR A 11 -2.50 -8.14 -5.12
CA THR A 11 -1.65 -7.84 -6.28
C THR A 11 -0.40 -7.09 -5.81
N ALA A 12 0.79 -7.62 -6.12
CA ALA A 12 2.06 -6.94 -5.90
C ALA A 12 2.83 -6.78 -7.21
N LEU A 13 3.29 -5.57 -7.52
CA LEU A 13 4.04 -5.25 -8.74
C LEU A 13 5.16 -4.25 -8.46
N GLY A 14 6.41 -4.72 -8.44
CA GLY A 14 7.59 -3.87 -8.27
C GLY A 14 8.75 -4.59 -7.58
N TYR A 15 9.93 -3.98 -7.56
CA TYR A 15 11.05 -4.48 -6.76
C TYR A 15 10.73 -4.29 -5.27
N TYR A 16 10.59 -5.38 -4.50
CA TYR A 16 10.15 -5.35 -3.10
C TYR A 16 8.75 -4.75 -2.90
N ALA A 17 7.83 -4.94 -3.84
CA ALA A 17 6.42 -4.67 -3.59
C ALA A 17 5.80 -5.78 -2.73
N GLU A 18 5.10 -5.41 -1.67
CA GLU A 18 4.51 -6.29 -0.65
C GLU A 18 3.02 -6.01 -0.49
N ALA A 19 2.18 -6.97 -0.87
CA ALA A 19 0.72 -6.96 -0.71
C ALA A 19 0.32 -8.08 0.25
N GLU A 20 0.24 -7.77 1.54
CA GLU A 20 0.11 -8.76 2.62
C GLU A 20 -1.34 -8.97 3.08
N GLY A 21 -2.18 -7.94 2.96
CA GLY A 21 -3.59 -8.01 3.35
C GLY A 21 -4.48 -8.65 2.27
N ASP A 22 -5.63 -9.19 2.66
CA ASP A 22 -6.64 -9.65 1.70
C ASP A 22 -7.19 -8.47 0.87
N ASN A 23 -7.45 -8.70 -0.41
CA ASN A 23 -7.92 -7.72 -1.39
C ASN A 23 -7.02 -6.47 -1.51
N THR A 24 -5.70 -6.63 -1.35
CA THR A 24 -4.75 -5.52 -1.41
C THR A 24 -4.14 -5.30 -2.79
N VAL A 25 -3.65 -4.09 -3.03
CA VAL A 25 -2.87 -3.73 -4.22
C VAL A 25 -1.62 -2.97 -3.78
N ALA A 26 -0.43 -3.47 -4.11
CA ALA A 26 0.86 -2.82 -3.87
C ALA A 26 1.62 -2.69 -5.21
N ILE A 27 1.72 -1.47 -5.74
CA ILE A 27 2.37 -1.22 -7.04
C ILE A 27 3.44 -0.14 -6.86
N GLY A 28 4.69 -0.48 -7.17
CA GLY A 28 5.86 0.38 -7.01
C GLY A 28 7.00 -0.35 -6.30
N ALA A 29 8.23 0.08 -6.52
CA ALA A 29 9.33 -0.49 -5.75
C ALA A 29 9.19 -0.10 -4.26
N PHE A 30 9.34 -1.07 -3.36
CA PHE A 30 9.13 -0.92 -1.91
C PHE A 30 7.71 -0.51 -1.49
N SER A 31 6.69 -0.64 -2.34
CA SER A 31 5.31 -0.36 -1.93
C SER A 31 4.78 -1.42 -0.96
N LEU A 32 4.07 -1.02 0.09
CA LEU A 32 3.51 -1.91 1.11
C LEU A 32 2.00 -1.68 1.28
N ALA A 33 1.19 -2.71 1.02
CA ALA A 33 -0.22 -2.77 1.38
C ALA A 33 -0.45 -3.94 2.34
N SER A 34 -0.43 -3.67 3.66
CA SER A 34 -0.39 -4.75 4.67
C SER A 34 -1.72 -5.06 5.37
N ALA A 35 -2.77 -4.26 5.11
CA ALA A 35 -4.07 -4.42 5.76
C ALA A 35 -5.19 -4.76 4.76
N ILE A 36 -6.30 -5.31 5.25
CA ILE A 36 -7.43 -5.73 4.42
C ILE A 36 -7.97 -4.54 3.61
N ASN A 37 -8.21 -4.76 2.31
CA ASN A 37 -8.67 -3.76 1.34
C ASN A 37 -7.74 -2.54 1.20
N ALA A 38 -6.47 -2.64 1.58
CA ALA A 38 -5.51 -1.54 1.46
C ALA A 38 -4.94 -1.40 0.04
N THR A 39 -4.69 -0.17 -0.40
CA THR A 39 -4.10 0.14 -1.71
C THR A 39 -2.86 1.03 -1.55
N ALA A 40 -1.70 0.59 -2.01
CA ALA A 40 -0.46 1.35 -2.04
C ALA A 40 0.07 1.45 -3.49
N LEU A 41 0.13 2.67 -4.03
CA LEU A 41 0.58 2.95 -5.40
C LEU A 41 1.66 4.03 -5.40
N GLY A 42 2.91 3.63 -5.62
CA GLY A 42 4.07 4.51 -5.68
C GLY A 42 5.33 3.88 -5.08
N HIS A 43 6.50 4.41 -5.43
CA HIS A 43 7.75 4.01 -4.78
C HIS A 43 7.67 4.30 -3.27
N ASN A 44 7.84 3.27 -2.44
CA ASN A 44 7.75 3.37 -0.97
C ASN A 44 6.39 3.91 -0.45
N ALA A 45 5.31 3.75 -1.22
CA ALA A 45 3.95 4.03 -0.75
C ALA A 45 3.53 2.98 0.30
N SER A 46 2.83 3.39 1.35
CA SER A 46 2.48 2.53 2.48
C SER A 46 1.03 2.72 2.92
N ALA A 47 0.24 1.67 2.81
CA ALA A 47 -1.15 1.59 3.27
C ALA A 47 -1.27 0.44 4.28
N THR A 48 -1.28 0.77 5.58
CA THR A 48 -1.09 -0.21 6.67
C THR A 48 -2.31 -0.40 7.57
N LYS A 49 -3.44 0.20 7.20
CA LYS A 49 -4.71 0.08 7.93
C LYS A 49 -5.83 -0.35 7.02
N THR A 50 -6.86 -0.95 7.61
CA THR A 50 -8.02 -1.47 6.90
C THR A 50 -8.64 -0.35 6.06
N GLU A 51 -8.96 -0.67 4.80
CA GLU A 51 -9.57 0.25 3.83
C GLU A 51 -8.73 1.52 3.56
N SER A 52 -7.42 1.52 3.86
CA SER A 52 -6.56 2.69 3.62
C SER A 52 -5.99 2.71 2.19
N THR A 53 -5.86 3.92 1.63
CA THR A 53 -5.36 4.14 0.27
C THR A 53 -4.21 5.14 0.29
N ALA A 54 -3.03 4.75 -0.18
CA ALA A 54 -1.85 5.60 -0.33
C ALA A 54 -1.42 5.65 -1.80
N VAL A 55 -1.53 6.82 -2.43
CA VAL A 55 -1.09 7.04 -3.82
C VAL A 55 -0.07 8.18 -3.87
N GLY A 56 1.15 7.86 -4.27
CA GLY A 56 2.28 8.79 -4.34
C GLY A 56 3.57 8.17 -3.80
N GLN A 57 4.71 8.69 -4.25
CA GLN A 57 6.01 8.31 -3.69
C GLN A 57 6.08 8.73 -2.22
N ASP A 58 6.48 7.83 -1.32
CA ASP A 58 6.46 8.03 0.14
C ASP A 58 5.09 8.35 0.79
N ALA A 59 3.96 8.16 0.09
CA ALA A 59 2.64 8.37 0.66
C ALA A 59 2.36 7.37 1.80
N ARG A 60 1.82 7.84 2.93
CA ARG A 60 1.57 7.02 4.14
C ARG A 60 0.14 7.12 4.65
N ALA A 61 -0.69 6.13 4.33
CA ALA A 61 -2.06 6.00 4.82
C ALA A 61 -2.10 5.04 6.03
N THR A 62 -1.89 5.60 7.23
CA THR A 62 -1.76 4.86 8.50
C THR A 62 -2.97 5.00 9.42
N GLY A 63 -4.06 5.63 8.95
CA GLY A 63 -5.37 5.64 9.60
C GLY A 63 -6.35 4.68 8.92
N GLU A 64 -7.31 4.12 9.68
CA GLU A 64 -8.36 3.27 9.11
C GLU A 64 -9.25 4.08 8.16
N ARG A 65 -9.55 3.55 6.98
CA ARG A 65 -10.31 4.26 5.92
C ARG A 65 -9.64 5.56 5.44
N SER A 66 -8.37 5.79 5.77
CA SER A 66 -7.66 7.00 5.35
C SER A 66 -7.34 6.96 3.85
N THR A 67 -7.43 8.12 3.19
CA THR A 67 -7.03 8.29 1.79
C THR A 67 -5.94 9.35 1.71
N VAL A 68 -4.80 8.99 1.12
CA VAL A 68 -3.62 9.83 0.96
C VAL A 68 -3.27 9.90 -0.52
N LEU A 69 -3.28 11.12 -1.05
CA LEU A 69 -2.94 11.40 -2.44
C LEU A 69 -1.83 12.47 -2.45
N GLY A 70 -0.63 12.12 -2.89
CA GLY A 70 0.49 13.05 -3.02
C GLY A 70 1.83 12.49 -2.55
N GLN A 71 2.92 13.05 -3.08
CA GLN A 71 4.28 12.70 -2.69
C GLN A 71 4.53 13.12 -1.23
N GLY A 72 4.98 12.17 -0.39
CA GLY A 72 5.27 12.40 1.02
C GLY A 72 4.06 12.73 1.90
N ALA A 73 2.84 12.69 1.36
CA ALA A 73 1.62 12.98 2.13
C ALA A 73 1.36 11.89 3.17
N GLN A 74 0.71 12.26 4.28
CA GLN A 74 0.42 11.34 5.38
C GLN A 74 -0.97 11.61 5.97
N ALA A 75 -1.72 10.54 6.24
CA ALA A 75 -2.95 10.60 7.02
C ALA A 75 -2.91 9.50 8.09
N THR A 76 -3.23 9.88 9.32
CA THR A 76 -3.18 9.02 10.52
C THR A 76 -4.54 8.82 11.18
N GLY A 77 -5.58 9.53 10.71
CA GLY A 77 -6.94 9.50 11.25
C GLY A 77 -7.85 8.52 10.53
#